data_AF-A0A811UHV8-F1
#
_entry.id   AF-A0A811UHV8-F1
#
_cell.length_a   1.000
_cell.length_b   1.000
_cell.length_c   1.000
_cell.angle_alpha   90.00
_cell.angle_beta   90.00
_cell.angle_gamma   90.00
#
_symmetry.space_group_name_H-M   'P 1'
#
loop_
_entity.id
_entity.type
_entity.pdbx_description
1 polymer ?
#
loop_
_entity_poly.entity_id
_entity_poly.type
_entity_poly.pdbx_seq_one_letter_code
_entity_poly.pdbx_strand_id
1 'polypeptide(L)'
;MNDEILLSYIEQHPELYSKSNPYYKYIEIKRGLWELIGKEMNMSGELCLRRWSALRDRYSRELRKSIAPPGSGVYMHIRILEKNIVRSI
;
A
#
# COMPACT_ATOMS: atom_id res chain seq x y z
N MET A 1 -11.80 9.28 2.14
CA MET A 1 -10.51 9.02 1.45
C MET A 1 -10.77 8.01 0.37
N ASN A 2 -10.37 8.29 -0.88
CA ASN A 2 -10.53 7.34 -1.98
C ASN A 2 -9.33 6.38 -2.00
N ASP A 3 -9.59 5.10 -1.75
CA ASP A 3 -8.53 4.09 -1.62
C ASP A 3 -7.82 3.82 -2.95
N GLU A 4 -8.52 3.92 -4.07
CA GLU A 4 -7.97 3.70 -5.41
C GLU A 4 -6.93 4.77 -5.75
N ILE A 5 -7.23 6.03 -5.42
CA ILE A 5 -6.31 7.16 -5.59
C ILE A 5 -5.12 7.03 -4.64
N LEU A 6 -5.34 6.63 -3.39
CA LEU A 6 -4.24 6.40 -2.45
C LEU A 6 -3.30 5.29 -2.97
N LEU A 7 -3.86 4.22 -3.50
CA LEU A 7 -3.08 3.09 -4.03
C LEU A 7 -2.29 3.47 -5.28
N SER A 8 -2.85 4.29 -6.18
CA SER A 8 -2.14 4.75 -7.38
C SER A 8 -0.95 5.64 -7.04
N TYR A 9 -1.06 6.48 -6.00
CA TYR A 9 0.07 7.26 -5.50
C TYR A 9 1.13 6.37 -4.83
N ILE A 10 0.71 5.42 -4.00
CA ILE A 10 1.65 4.50 -3.34
C ILE A 10 2.38 3.64 -4.36
N GLU A 11 1.72 3.19 -5.43
CA GLU A 11 2.32 2.38 -6.49
C GLU A 11 3.50 3.09 -7.17
N GLN A 12 3.42 4.41 -7.32
CA GLN A 12 4.49 5.27 -7.87
C GLN A 12 5.68 5.44 -6.92
N HIS A 13 5.51 5.12 -5.62
CA HIS A 13 6.52 5.30 -4.58
C HIS A 13 6.92 3.97 -3.94
N PRO A 14 7.72 3.13 -4.63
CA PRO A 14 8.17 1.83 -4.11
C PRO A 14 8.93 1.92 -2.79
N GLU A 15 9.48 3.08 -2.42
CA GLU A 15 10.12 3.34 -1.13
C GLU A 15 9.17 3.09 0.06
N LEU A 16 7.86 3.22 -0.15
CA LEU A 16 6.85 3.06 0.90
C LEU A 16 6.56 1.60 1.24
N TYR A 17 6.73 0.67 0.29
CA TYR A 17 6.28 -0.72 0.44
C TYR A 17 7.32 -1.78 0.03
N SER A 18 8.24 -1.47 -0.87
CA SER A 18 9.21 -2.42 -1.41
C SER A 18 10.44 -2.50 -0.51
N LYS A 19 10.64 -3.63 0.18
CA LYS A 19 11.84 -3.85 1.02
C LYS A 19 13.13 -3.94 0.20
N SER A 20 13.02 -4.25 -1.10
CA SER A 20 14.14 -4.25 -2.04
C SER A 20 14.59 -2.84 -2.42
N ASN A 21 13.78 -1.80 -2.17
CA ASN A 21 14.17 -0.43 -2.43
C ASN A 21 15.19 0.03 -1.36
N PRO A 22 16.37 0.56 -1.75
CA PRO A 22 17.39 1.04 -0.80
C PRO A 22 16.86 2.08 0.19
N TYR A 23 15.87 2.88 -0.23
CA TYR A 23 15.27 3.94 0.56
C TYR A 23 14.19 3.46 1.53
N TYR A 24 13.78 2.19 1.47
CA TYR A 24 12.76 1.63 2.36
C TYR A 24 13.12 1.70 3.85
N LYS A 25 14.42 1.66 4.20
CA LYS A 25 14.86 1.79 5.59
C LYS A 25 14.83 3.23 6.13
N TYR A 26 14.70 4.23 5.27
CA TYR A 26 14.79 5.64 5.65
C TYR A 26 13.41 6.19 6.00
N ILE A 27 13.14 6.27 7.30
CA ILE A 27 11.86 6.76 7.85
C ILE A 27 11.58 8.20 7.40
N GLU A 28 12.61 9.05 7.32
CA GLU A 28 12.44 10.45 6.93
C GLU A 28 11.96 10.62 5.50
N ILE A 29 12.43 9.76 4.59
CA ILE A 29 11.98 9.73 3.20
C ILE A 29 10.51 9.31 3.15
N LYS A 30 10.14 8.27 3.89
CA LYS A 30 8.75 7.81 3.97
C LYS A 30 7.82 8.87 4.54
N ARG A 31 8.25 9.57 5.60
CA ARG A 31 7.45 10.67 6.19
C ARG A 31 7.21 11.78 5.16
N GLY A 32 8.25 12.19 4.43
CA GLY A 32 8.12 13.19 3.38
C GLY A 32 7.16 12.75 2.25
N LEU A 33 7.26 11.48 1.83
CA LEU A 33 6.35 10.90 0.83
C LEU A 33 4.91 10.85 1.31
N TRP A 34 4.66 10.45 2.57
CA TRP A 34 3.30 10.45 3.11
C TRP A 34 2.72 11.86 3.16
N GLU A 35 3.50 12.86 3.59
CA GLU A 35 3.06 14.26 3.57
C GLU A 35 2.79 14.76 2.15
N LEU A 36 3.59 14.36 1.16
CA LEU A 36 3.37 14.69 -0.25
C LEU A 36 2.05 14.08 -0.74
N ILE A 37 1.86 12.76 -0.56
CA ILE A 37 0.62 12.07 -0.94
C ILE A 37 -0.59 12.67 -0.22
N GLY A 38 -0.43 13.01 1.06
CA GLY A 38 -1.44 13.73 1.84
C GLY A 38 -1.84 15.03 1.14
N LYS A 39 -0.88 15.89 0.80
CA LYS A 39 -1.14 17.14 0.09
C LYS A 39 -1.87 16.93 -1.23
N GLU A 40 -1.44 15.97 -2.05
CA GLU A 40 -2.09 15.63 -3.33
C GLU A 40 -3.54 15.15 -3.14
N MET A 41 -3.82 14.49 -2.02
CA MET A 41 -5.16 14.03 -1.65
C MET A 41 -5.97 15.06 -0.83
N ASN A 42 -5.40 16.26 -0.59
CA ASN A 42 -5.94 17.28 0.30
C ASN A 42 -6.23 16.75 1.72
N MET A 43 -5.31 15.95 2.26
CA MET A 43 -5.33 15.28 3.57
C MET A 43 -3.97 15.37 4.26
N SER A 44 -3.87 14.88 5.50
CA SER A 44 -2.56 14.73 6.16
C SER A 44 -1.88 13.44 5.73
N GLY A 45 -0.54 13.44 5.73
CA GLY A 45 0.24 12.23 5.47
C GLY A 45 -0.04 11.13 6.49
N GLU A 46 -0.31 11.51 7.74
CA GLU A 46 -0.69 10.57 8.79
C GLU A 46 -2.01 9.83 8.49
N LEU A 47 -3.03 10.52 7.97
CA LEU A 47 -4.28 9.87 7.55
C LEU A 47 -4.05 8.88 6.42
N CYS A 48 -3.21 9.23 5.44
CA CYS A 48 -2.81 8.34 4.35
C CYS A 48 -2.10 7.08 4.87
N LEU A 49 -1.14 7.26 5.78
CA LEU A 49 -0.40 6.16 6.40
C LEU A 49 -1.32 5.22 7.19
N ARG A 50 -2.23 5.78 8.00
CA ARG A 50 -3.20 4.99 8.77
C ARG A 50 -4.12 4.20 7.84
N ARG A 51 -4.60 4.82 6.75
CA ARG A 51 -5.44 4.15 5.77
C ARG A 51 -4.69 3.03 5.05
N TRP A 52 -3.49 3.29 4.58
CA TRP A 52 -2.62 2.29 3.96
C TRP A 52 -2.35 1.10 4.90
N SER A 53 -2.06 1.37 6.18
CA SER A 53 -1.84 0.31 7.17
C SER A 53 -3.08 -0.56 7.35
N ALA A 54 -4.27 0.04 7.47
CA ALA A 54 -5.52 -0.69 7.56
C ALA A 54 -5.82 -1.53 6.31
N LEU A 55 -5.54 -0.98 5.11
CA LEU A 55 -5.67 -1.69 3.84
C LEU A 55 -4.72 -2.90 3.81
N ARG A 56 -3.44 -2.71 4.10
CA ARG A 56 -2.43 -3.79 4.17
C ARG A 56 -2.80 -4.88 5.19
N ASP A 57 -3.32 -4.51 6.35
CA ASP A 57 -3.73 -5.46 7.38
C ASP A 57 -4.97 -6.25 6.96
N ARG A 58 -5.93 -5.60 6.30
CA ARG A 58 -7.07 -6.28 5.67
C ARG A 58 -6.57 -7.23 4.58
N TYR A 59 -5.71 -6.79 3.67
CA TYR A 59 -5.13 -7.63 2.62
C TYR A 59 -4.35 -8.82 3.17
N SER A 60 -3.53 -8.62 4.20
CA SER A 60 -2.76 -9.70 4.84
C SER A 60 -3.67 -10.74 5.50
N ARG A 61 -4.80 -10.31 6.09
CA ARG A 61 -5.81 -11.23 6.62
C ARG A 61 -6.56 -11.95 5.51
N GLU A 62 -6.98 -11.24 4.47
CA GLU A 62 -7.69 -11.84 3.34
C GLU A 62 -6.79 -12.79 2.54
N LEU A 63 -5.49 -12.49 2.34
CA LEU A 63 -4.52 -13.39 1.71
C LEU A 63 -4.32 -14.69 2.51
N ARG A 64 -4.26 -14.59 3.85
CA ARG A 64 -4.23 -15.77 4.72
C ARG A 64 -5.52 -16.60 4.66
N LYS A 65 -6.66 -15.96 4.36
CA LYS A 65 -7.95 -16.62 4.19
C LYS A 65 -8.18 -17.12 2.76
N SER A 66 -7.58 -16.49 1.75
CA SER A 66 -7.78 -16.75 0.31
C SER A 66 -6.99 -17.96 -0.21
N ILE A 67 -6.46 -18.77 0.69
CA ILE A 67 -6.32 -20.22 0.47
C ILE A 67 -7.73 -20.86 0.25
N ALA A 68 -8.82 -20.11 0.44
CA ALA A 68 -10.21 -20.42 0.04
C ALA A 68 -10.66 -19.65 -1.24
N PRO A 69 -11.64 -20.17 -2.01
CA PRO A 69 -11.73 -20.02 -3.48
C PRO A 69 -12.09 -18.63 -4.03
N PRO A 70 -11.79 -18.37 -5.33
CA PRO A 70 -11.82 -17.03 -5.94
C PRO A 70 -13.23 -16.63 -6.36
N GLY A 71 -13.79 -15.59 -5.72
CA GLY A 71 -15.10 -15.06 -6.11
C GLY A 71 -15.45 -13.67 -5.60
N SER A 72 -14.55 -12.96 -4.92
CA SER A 72 -14.84 -11.61 -4.40
C SER A 72 -14.12 -10.54 -5.21
N GLY A 73 -14.81 -9.44 -5.57
CA GLY A 73 -14.25 -8.32 -6.34
C GLY A 73 -13.02 -7.65 -5.73
N VAL A 74 -12.66 -8.01 -4.49
CA VAL A 74 -11.39 -7.65 -3.85
C VAL A 74 -10.18 -8.27 -4.59
N TYR A 75 -10.36 -9.42 -5.25
CA TYR A 75 -9.32 -10.13 -6.01
C TYR A 75 -8.72 -9.32 -7.18
N MET A 76 -9.45 -8.38 -7.77
CA MET A 76 -8.91 -7.60 -8.90
C MET A 76 -7.88 -6.55 -8.46
N HIS A 77 -8.08 -5.91 -7.30
CA HIS A 77 -7.09 -4.98 -6.75
C HIS A 77 -5.90 -5.70 -6.08
N ILE A 78 -6.09 -6.97 -5.69
CA ILE A 78 -5.05 -7.83 -5.12
C ILE A 78 -3.90 -8.07 -6.11
N ARG A 79 -4.15 -8.16 -7.43
CA ARG A 79 -3.08 -8.44 -8.42
C ARG A 79 -2.02 -7.35 -8.55
N ILE A 80 -2.37 -6.08 -8.34
CA ILE A 80 -1.43 -4.95 -8.40
C ILE A 80 -0.46 -5.01 -7.20
N LEU A 81 -0.93 -5.48 -6.05
CA LEU A 81 -0.13 -5.63 -4.83
C LEU A 81 0.62 -6.99 -4.77
N GLU A 82 0.07 -8.06 -5.35
CA GLU A 82 0.72 -9.39 -5.45
C GLU A 82 2.03 -9.34 -6.25
N LYS A 83 2.07 -8.59 -7.37
CA LYS A 83 3.30 -8.41 -8.15
C LYS A 83 4.45 -7.78 -7.35
N ASN A 84 4.12 -7.06 -6.27
CA ASN A 84 5.02 -6.19 -5.54
C ASN A 84 5.40 -6.71 -4.12
N ILE A 85 4.77 -7.79 -3.65
CA ILE A 85 5.12 -8.45 -2.37
C ILE A 85 5.80 -9.80 -2.58
N VAL A 86 5.49 -10.54 -3.65
CA VAL A 86 6.07 -11.89 -3.89
C VAL A 86 7.55 -11.84 -4.34
N ARG A 87 8.07 -10.68 -4.76
CA ARG A 87 9.51 -10.53 -5.08
C ARG A 87 10.42 -10.18 -3.89
N SER A 88 9.87 -10.09 -2.68
CA SER A 88 10.65 -9.74 -1.47
C SER A 88 10.58 -10.80 -0.36
N ILE A 89 10.18 -12.02 -0.70
CA ILE A 89 10.35 -13.22 0.14
C ILE A 89 11.28 -14.18 -0.61
#